data_AF-A0A2P5BXV9-F1
#
_entry.id   AF-A0A2P5BXV9-F1
#
_cell.length_a   1.000
_cell.length_b   1.000
_cell.length_c   1.000
_cell.angle_alpha   90.00
_cell.angle_beta   90.00
_cell.angle_gamma   90.00
#
_symmetry.space_group_name_H-M   'P 1'
#
loop_
_entity.id
_entity.type
_entity.pdbx_description
1 polymer ?
#
loop_
_entity_poly.entity_id
_entity_poly.type
_entity_poly.pdbx_seq_one_letter_code
_entity_poly.pdbx_strand_id
1 'polypeptide(L)'
;MEASSPLSMQETSLPEASPAKPYKKSFVTTLMEAATTLRSPSFKEDTYVVSHLKSSEKKALQELKDKLMASEACDASMWGTPLLGGDERADVILLKFLRARDFRVADSYNMLVKCLAWRKEFGTDFVLDEDLGFKELEGVVAYMQGYDREGHPVCYNAYGVFRDKDMYERIFGDEEKLKKFLRWRVQVLERGINLLHFKPAGVNSLIQVTDLKDMPKRELRVASNQILSLFQDNYPEMVARKIFINVPWYFSMLYSVFSPFLTQRTKSKFVISKEGNVAETLYKFIRPEDVPVQYGGLSRPSDFQNGPPKPASEFTVKGGEKVNIQIEGIEAGATITWDIVVGGWDLEYSAEFVPNSEGSYTIAVEKSRKVNPSEEAIHNSFTSKEAGKMVLSVDNTTSRRKKVAAYRYIVRKSTSS
;
A
#
# COMPACT_ATOMS: atom_id res chain seq x y z
N MET A 1 27.91 -90.75 -8.39
CA MET A 1 27.29 -89.99 -9.50
C MET A 1 26.10 -89.26 -8.92
N GLU A 2 26.31 -88.05 -8.42
CA GLU A 2 25.25 -87.24 -7.84
C GLU A 2 25.41 -85.81 -8.34
N ALA A 3 24.30 -85.30 -8.86
CA ALA A 3 24.18 -84.08 -9.62
C ALA A 3 24.03 -82.86 -8.70
N SER A 4 24.62 -81.75 -9.14
CA SER A 4 24.63 -80.45 -8.51
C SER A 4 23.29 -79.72 -8.68
N SER A 5 22.77 -79.13 -7.59
CA SER A 5 21.68 -78.15 -7.58
C SER A 5 22.24 -76.76 -7.22
N PRO A 6 21.85 -75.67 -7.90
CA PRO A 6 22.40 -74.34 -7.61
C PRO A 6 21.63 -73.60 -6.51
N LEU A 7 22.40 -72.85 -5.71
CA LEU A 7 21.96 -71.99 -4.62
C LEU A 7 21.03 -70.86 -5.10
N SER A 8 19.92 -70.64 -4.37
CA SER A 8 19.16 -69.39 -4.41
C SER A 8 19.47 -68.58 -3.15
N MET A 9 20.10 -67.42 -3.34
CA MET A 9 20.42 -66.47 -2.27
C MET A 9 19.19 -65.59 -1.99
N GLN A 10 18.81 -65.50 -0.71
CA GLN A 10 17.83 -64.54 -0.21
C GLN A 10 18.33 -63.10 -0.43
N GLU A 11 17.62 -62.33 -1.24
CA GLU A 11 17.76 -60.87 -1.30
C GLU A 11 17.17 -60.25 -0.03
N THR A 12 18.04 -59.68 0.79
CA THR A 12 17.69 -58.76 1.87
C THR A 12 17.20 -57.45 1.26
N SER A 13 15.88 -57.22 1.29
CA SER A 13 15.27 -55.95 0.90
C SER A 13 15.72 -54.83 1.86
N LEU A 14 16.42 -53.83 1.33
CA LEU A 14 16.66 -52.53 1.98
C LEU A 14 15.31 -51.85 2.27
N PRO A 15 15.13 -51.17 3.42
CA PRO A 15 13.91 -50.43 3.69
C PRO A 15 13.78 -49.25 2.73
N GLU A 16 12.65 -49.20 2.00
CA GLU A 16 12.26 -48.07 1.17
C GLU A 16 12.30 -46.76 1.97
N ALA A 17 13.07 -45.80 1.47
CA ALA A 17 13.10 -44.45 2.01
C ALA A 17 11.70 -43.84 1.88
N SER A 18 11.06 -43.59 3.03
CA SER A 18 9.80 -42.86 3.09
C SER A 18 9.92 -41.50 2.40
N PRO A 19 8.94 -41.05 1.61
CA PRO A 19 9.01 -39.74 0.98
C PRO A 19 9.09 -38.66 2.07
N ALA A 20 10.12 -37.83 1.99
CA ALA A 20 10.35 -36.75 2.92
C ALA A 20 9.09 -35.87 3.01
N LYS A 21 8.53 -35.74 4.22
CA LYS A 21 7.39 -34.85 4.50
C LYS A 21 7.75 -33.44 4.00
N PRO A 22 6.87 -32.76 3.24
CA PRO A 22 7.16 -31.44 2.70
C PRO A 22 7.44 -30.48 3.86
N TYR A 23 8.64 -29.91 3.86
CA TYR A 23 9.12 -29.03 4.90
C TYR A 23 8.16 -27.84 5.01
N LYS A 24 7.47 -27.72 6.15
CA LYS A 24 6.54 -26.62 6.42
C LYS A 24 7.34 -25.33 6.53
N LYS A 25 7.48 -24.57 5.43
CA LYS A 25 8.07 -23.22 5.46
C LYS A 25 7.30 -22.34 6.45
N SER A 26 7.94 -21.37 7.09
CA SER A 26 7.32 -20.48 8.08
C SER A 26 6.78 -19.21 7.39
N PHE A 27 5.81 -18.49 7.99
CA PHE A 27 5.32 -17.20 7.45
C PHE A 27 6.49 -16.21 7.33
N VAL A 28 7.49 -16.39 8.20
CA VAL A 28 8.82 -15.80 8.13
C VAL A 28 9.49 -16.00 6.79
N THR A 29 9.45 -17.20 6.22
CA THR A 29 10.10 -17.52 4.94
C THR A 29 9.44 -16.77 3.78
N THR A 30 8.11 -16.61 3.80
CA THR A 30 7.36 -15.84 2.80
C THR A 30 7.63 -14.33 2.91
N LEU A 31 7.68 -13.80 4.14
CA LEU A 31 8.07 -12.40 4.37
C LEU A 31 9.54 -12.15 4.02
N MET A 32 10.39 -13.13 4.28
CA MET A 32 11.81 -13.10 3.94
C MET A 32 11.97 -13.16 2.43
N GLU A 33 11.27 -14.03 1.70
CA GLU A 33 11.18 -14.03 0.23
C GLU A 33 10.65 -12.66 -0.28
N ALA A 34 9.68 -12.04 0.40
CA ALA A 34 9.18 -10.70 0.05
C ALA A 34 10.16 -9.55 0.33
N ALA A 35 11.18 -9.79 1.17
CA ALA A 35 12.14 -8.79 1.59
C ALA A 35 13.53 -9.01 0.95
N THR A 36 13.96 -10.25 0.71
CA THR A 36 15.20 -10.60 -0.01
C THR A 36 15.16 -10.19 -1.47
N THR A 37 13.99 -9.87 -1.99
CA THR A 37 13.70 -9.55 -3.38
C THR A 37 13.73 -8.06 -3.68
N LEU A 38 14.01 -7.26 -2.65
CA LEU A 38 14.33 -5.83 -2.74
C LEU A 38 15.82 -5.60 -2.47
N ARG A 39 16.67 -6.60 -2.76
CA ARG A 39 18.13 -6.48 -2.76
C ARG A 39 18.56 -5.52 -3.88
N SER A 40 18.54 -4.24 -3.58
CA SER A 40 19.27 -3.23 -4.34
C SER A 40 20.06 -2.35 -3.35
N PRO A 41 21.24 -1.82 -3.72
CA PRO A 41 22.20 -1.30 -2.74
C PRO A 41 22.07 0.19 -2.35
N SER A 42 21.12 0.98 -2.88
CA SER A 42 21.15 2.46 -2.74
C SER A 42 20.14 3.05 -1.71
N PHE A 43 20.52 4.12 -1.01
CA PHE A 43 19.82 4.66 0.18
C PHE A 43 18.82 5.80 -0.10
N LYS A 44 18.82 6.39 -1.31
CA LYS A 44 17.82 7.39 -1.77
C LYS A 44 16.95 6.78 -2.89
N GLU A 45 15.78 7.35 -3.19
CA GLU A 45 15.14 7.06 -4.48
C GLU A 45 16.14 7.47 -5.56
N ASP A 46 16.50 6.51 -6.42
CA ASP A 46 17.57 6.74 -7.37
C ASP A 46 17.08 7.74 -8.42
N THR A 47 17.84 8.83 -8.61
CA THR A 47 17.57 9.84 -9.63
C THR A 47 17.41 9.19 -11.00
N TYR A 48 16.30 9.44 -11.69
CA TYR A 48 16.14 9.01 -13.09
C TYR A 48 16.65 10.06 -14.08
N VAL A 49 17.17 11.19 -13.58
CA VAL A 49 17.84 12.22 -14.38
C VAL A 49 19.19 11.69 -14.87
N VAL A 50 19.28 11.43 -16.17
CA VAL A 50 20.46 10.84 -16.83
C VAL A 50 21.72 11.65 -16.55
N SER A 51 21.66 12.98 -16.54
CA SER A 51 22.82 13.84 -16.28
C SER A 51 23.45 13.59 -14.89
N HIS A 52 22.64 13.22 -13.90
CA HIS A 52 23.07 12.92 -12.53
C HIS A 52 23.59 11.50 -12.33
N LEU A 53 23.49 10.62 -13.33
CA LEU A 53 24.00 9.25 -13.25
C LEU A 53 25.54 9.23 -13.30
N LYS A 54 26.13 8.23 -12.65
CA LYS A 54 27.57 7.94 -12.75
C LYS A 54 27.93 7.56 -14.18
N SER A 55 29.18 7.79 -14.59
CA SER A 55 29.65 7.41 -15.94
C SER A 55 29.44 5.93 -16.24
N SER A 56 29.62 5.05 -15.24
CA SER A 56 29.34 3.60 -15.37
C SER A 56 27.88 3.28 -15.62
N GLU A 57 26.96 4.01 -14.98
CA GLU A 57 25.51 3.83 -15.11
C GLU A 57 25.01 4.34 -16.47
N LYS A 58 25.54 5.49 -16.94
CA LYS A 58 25.29 6.01 -18.29
C LYS A 58 25.76 5.02 -19.36
N LYS A 59 26.95 4.45 -19.18
CA LYS A 59 27.49 3.42 -20.08
C LYS A 59 26.60 2.17 -20.09
N ALA A 60 26.18 1.68 -18.91
CA ALA A 60 25.28 0.53 -18.82
C ALA A 60 23.90 0.79 -19.47
N LEU A 61 23.36 2.01 -19.36
CA LEU A 61 22.13 2.41 -20.06
C LEU A 61 22.31 2.37 -21.58
N GLN A 62 23.42 2.92 -22.10
CA GLN A 62 23.70 2.87 -23.53
C GLN A 62 23.90 1.43 -24.02
N GLU A 63 24.68 0.61 -23.32
CA GLU A 63 24.90 -0.79 -23.69
C GLU A 63 23.60 -1.62 -23.69
N LEU A 64 22.66 -1.31 -22.78
CA LEU A 64 21.35 -1.94 -22.78
C LEU A 64 20.52 -1.54 -24.00
N LYS A 65 20.54 -0.25 -24.39
CA LYS A 65 19.90 0.23 -25.62
C LYS A 65 20.49 -0.43 -26.85
N ASP A 66 21.81 -0.52 -26.94
CA ASP A 66 22.50 -1.16 -28.07
C ASP A 66 22.13 -2.65 -28.20
N LYS A 67 22.01 -3.36 -27.06
CA LYS A 67 21.52 -4.76 -27.04
C LYS A 67 20.07 -4.90 -27.50
N LEU A 68 19.20 -3.95 -27.15
CA LEU A 68 17.81 -3.94 -27.62
C LEU A 68 17.73 -3.63 -29.13
N MET A 69 18.54 -2.69 -29.61
CA MET A 69 18.62 -2.34 -31.03
C MET A 69 19.03 -3.55 -31.88
N ALA A 70 19.94 -4.37 -31.36
CA ALA A 70 20.47 -5.55 -32.04
C ALA A 70 19.59 -6.80 -31.89
N SER A 71 18.40 -6.71 -31.26
CA SER A 71 17.52 -7.84 -31.02
C SER A 71 16.17 -7.71 -31.69
N GLU A 72 15.39 -8.79 -31.68
CA GLU A 72 14.01 -8.81 -32.17
C GLU A 72 13.05 -7.90 -31.37
N ALA A 73 13.51 -7.34 -30.25
CA ALA A 73 12.77 -6.42 -29.40
C ALA A 73 13.09 -4.94 -29.68
N CYS A 74 13.68 -4.61 -30.84
CA CYS A 74 14.03 -3.23 -31.21
C CYS A 74 12.81 -2.29 -31.28
N ASP A 75 11.66 -2.80 -31.71
CA ASP A 75 10.41 -2.03 -31.78
C ASP A 75 9.54 -2.17 -30.51
N ALA A 76 10.09 -2.70 -29.42
CA ALA A 76 9.32 -2.96 -28.21
C ALA A 76 8.88 -1.66 -27.50
N SER A 77 7.65 -1.68 -27.02
CA SER A 77 7.08 -0.65 -26.15
C SER A 77 6.65 -1.21 -24.80
N MET A 78 6.70 -0.39 -23.75
CA MET A 78 6.20 -0.73 -22.42
C MET A 78 5.46 0.47 -21.83
N TRP A 79 4.26 0.25 -21.28
CA TRP A 79 3.39 1.30 -20.73
C TRP A 79 3.22 2.50 -21.69
N GLY A 80 2.92 2.21 -22.96
CA GLY A 80 2.73 3.22 -24.00
C GLY A 80 3.99 3.97 -24.43
N THR A 81 5.18 3.54 -24.01
CA THR A 81 6.47 4.19 -24.33
C THR A 81 7.35 3.28 -25.19
N PRO A 82 7.74 3.68 -26.42
CA PRO A 82 8.74 2.98 -27.22
C PRO A 82 10.11 3.00 -26.53
N LEU A 83 10.70 1.83 -26.28
CA LEU A 83 11.92 1.72 -25.45
C LEU A 83 13.18 2.29 -26.12
N LEU A 84 13.18 2.42 -27.45
CA LEU A 84 14.26 3.00 -28.24
C LEU A 84 13.86 4.31 -28.94
N GLY A 85 12.72 4.90 -28.59
CA GLY A 85 12.17 6.09 -29.26
C GLY A 85 12.85 7.42 -28.93
N GLY A 86 13.93 7.42 -28.14
CA GLY A 86 14.61 8.64 -27.69
C GLY A 86 13.85 9.47 -26.64
N ASP A 87 12.74 8.93 -26.11
CA ASP A 87 11.95 9.55 -25.04
C ASP A 87 12.64 9.35 -23.67
N GLU A 88 12.71 10.41 -22.86
CA GLU A 88 13.24 10.33 -21.48
C GLU A 88 12.47 9.32 -20.61
N ARG A 89 11.20 9.05 -20.93
CA ARG A 89 10.41 8.00 -20.28
C ARG A 89 10.96 6.61 -20.51
N ALA A 90 11.49 6.36 -21.71
CA ALA A 90 12.13 5.08 -22.02
C ALA A 90 13.36 4.88 -21.13
N ASP A 91 14.15 5.93 -20.91
CA ASP A 91 15.32 5.87 -20.04
C ASP A 91 14.93 5.56 -18.59
N VAL A 92 13.85 6.17 -18.09
CA VAL A 92 13.33 5.85 -16.76
C VAL A 92 12.96 4.37 -16.64
N ILE A 93 12.25 3.81 -17.64
CA ILE A 93 11.86 2.40 -17.66
C ILE A 93 13.10 1.49 -17.71
N LEU A 94 14.03 1.74 -18.63
CA LEU A 94 15.26 0.94 -18.76
C LEU A 94 16.13 0.98 -17.49
N LEU A 95 16.21 2.15 -16.83
CA LEU A 95 16.91 2.30 -15.56
C LEU A 95 16.30 1.45 -14.43
N LYS A 96 15.00 1.18 -14.44
CA LYS A 96 14.38 0.25 -13.47
C LYS A 96 14.90 -1.17 -13.62
N PHE A 97 15.01 -1.67 -14.85
CA PHE A 97 15.58 -2.99 -15.13
C PHE A 97 17.08 -3.07 -14.83
N LEU A 98 17.82 -1.99 -15.08
CA LEU A 98 19.23 -1.90 -14.70
C LEU A 98 19.39 -1.97 -13.18
N ARG A 99 18.64 -1.16 -12.43
CA ARG A 99 18.70 -1.14 -10.96
C ARG A 99 18.30 -2.46 -10.33
N ALA A 100 17.28 -3.12 -10.86
CA ALA A 100 16.83 -4.42 -10.38
C ALA A 100 17.87 -5.54 -10.55
N ARG A 101 18.94 -5.32 -11.33
CA ARG A 101 20.05 -6.26 -11.54
C ARG A 101 21.42 -5.64 -11.25
N ASP A 102 21.45 -4.58 -10.45
CA ASP A 102 22.68 -3.90 -10.03
C ASP A 102 23.55 -3.43 -11.23
N PHE A 103 22.89 -2.92 -12.28
CA PHE A 103 23.47 -2.47 -13.54
C PHE A 103 24.25 -3.54 -14.32
N ARG A 104 24.00 -4.83 -14.06
CA ARG A 104 24.50 -5.94 -14.89
C ARG A 104 23.68 -6.03 -16.18
N VAL A 105 24.20 -5.41 -17.24
CA VAL A 105 23.51 -5.22 -18.52
C VAL A 105 22.93 -6.52 -19.10
N ALA A 106 23.68 -7.62 -19.10
CA ALA A 106 23.20 -8.90 -19.62
C ALA A 106 22.00 -9.46 -18.83
N ASP A 107 22.04 -9.37 -17.50
CA ASP A 107 20.96 -9.82 -16.63
C ASP A 107 19.72 -8.92 -16.75
N SER A 108 19.93 -7.61 -16.87
CA SER A 108 18.85 -6.64 -17.11
C SER A 108 18.17 -6.85 -18.45
N TYR A 109 18.93 -7.08 -19.51
CA TYR A 109 18.41 -7.39 -20.84
C TYR A 109 17.57 -8.68 -20.81
N ASN A 110 18.09 -9.75 -20.20
CA ASN A 110 17.36 -11.01 -20.08
C ASN A 110 16.05 -10.85 -19.28
N MET A 111 16.07 -10.06 -18.21
CA MET A 111 14.86 -9.75 -17.44
C MET A 111 13.84 -8.97 -18.29
N LEU A 112 14.30 -7.94 -19.02
CA LEU A 112 13.45 -7.10 -19.85
C LEU A 112 12.77 -7.90 -20.97
N VAL A 113 13.52 -8.72 -21.73
CA VAL A 113 12.96 -9.54 -22.81
C VAL A 113 11.93 -10.54 -22.28
N LYS A 114 12.22 -11.18 -21.13
CA LYS A 114 11.25 -12.09 -20.47
C LYS A 114 9.99 -11.35 -20.04
N CYS A 115 10.13 -10.15 -19.47
CA CYS A 115 8.99 -9.32 -19.08
C CYS A 115 8.17 -8.90 -20.31
N LEU A 116 8.79 -8.48 -21.41
CA LEU A 116 8.10 -8.13 -22.65
C LEU A 116 7.31 -9.31 -23.23
N ALA A 117 7.90 -10.51 -23.26
CA ALA A 117 7.22 -11.73 -23.68
C ALA A 117 6.03 -12.04 -22.76
N TRP A 118 6.24 -12.00 -21.44
CA TRP A 118 5.18 -12.22 -20.45
C TRP A 118 4.04 -11.20 -20.59
N ARG A 119 4.34 -9.91 -20.78
CA ARG A 119 3.32 -8.86 -20.96
C ARG A 119 2.42 -9.14 -22.14
N LYS A 120 3.00 -9.63 -23.25
CA LYS A 120 2.28 -10.03 -24.46
C LYS A 120 1.42 -11.26 -24.22
N GLU A 121 1.98 -12.32 -23.65
CA GLU A 121 1.25 -13.57 -23.34
C GLU A 121 0.12 -13.35 -22.33
N PHE A 122 0.37 -12.52 -21.32
CA PHE A 122 -0.59 -12.18 -20.29
C PHE A 122 -1.65 -11.19 -20.78
N GLY A 123 -1.41 -10.47 -21.88
CA GLY A 123 -2.33 -9.44 -22.38
C GLY A 123 -2.45 -8.24 -21.45
N THR A 124 -1.35 -7.81 -20.82
CA THR A 124 -1.35 -6.70 -19.84
C THR A 124 -1.89 -5.39 -20.38
N ASP A 125 -1.73 -5.13 -21.67
CA ASP A 125 -2.18 -3.86 -22.28
C ASP A 125 -3.71 -3.75 -22.36
N PHE A 126 -4.44 -4.88 -22.25
CA PHE A 126 -5.91 -4.93 -22.26
C PHE A 126 -6.51 -5.26 -20.89
N VAL A 127 -5.69 -5.62 -19.90
CA VAL A 127 -6.16 -6.14 -18.62
C VAL A 127 -7.05 -5.14 -17.88
N LEU A 128 -6.87 -3.84 -18.12
CA LEU A 128 -7.63 -2.77 -17.46
C LEU A 128 -9.10 -2.73 -17.88
N ASP A 129 -9.41 -3.20 -19.09
CA ASP A 129 -10.75 -3.17 -19.67
C ASP A 129 -11.57 -4.44 -19.35
N GLU A 130 -10.94 -5.42 -18.71
CA GLU A 130 -11.56 -6.72 -18.42
C GLU A 130 -12.45 -6.70 -17.17
N ASP A 131 -13.69 -7.22 -17.30
CA ASP A 131 -14.54 -7.53 -16.14
C ASP A 131 -14.18 -8.92 -15.58
N LEU A 132 -13.34 -8.92 -14.53
CA LEU A 132 -12.95 -10.13 -13.83
C LEU A 132 -13.96 -10.55 -12.75
N GLY A 133 -15.11 -9.88 -12.62
CA GLY A 133 -16.15 -10.27 -11.65
C GLY A 133 -15.73 -10.15 -10.19
N PHE A 134 -14.75 -9.30 -9.87
CA PHE A 134 -14.28 -9.04 -8.51
C PHE A 134 -14.69 -7.67 -7.97
N LYS A 135 -15.86 -7.16 -8.40
CA LYS A 135 -16.40 -5.87 -7.94
C LYS A 135 -16.52 -5.80 -6.41
N GLU A 136 -16.77 -6.95 -5.75
CA GLU A 136 -16.81 -7.06 -4.29
C GLU A 136 -15.43 -6.92 -3.61
N LEU A 137 -14.34 -7.13 -4.34
CA LEU A 137 -12.98 -6.98 -3.82
C LEU A 137 -12.40 -5.58 -4.08
N GLU A 138 -12.99 -4.84 -5.04
CA GLU A 138 -12.61 -3.46 -5.34
C GLU A 138 -12.89 -2.55 -4.15
N GLY A 139 -11.89 -1.77 -3.74
CA GLY A 139 -11.98 -0.92 -2.55
C GLY A 139 -11.85 -1.65 -1.21
N VAL A 140 -11.77 -2.99 -1.22
CA VAL A 140 -11.69 -3.82 0.00
C VAL A 140 -10.35 -4.54 0.10
N VAL A 141 -10.01 -5.36 -0.90
CA VAL A 141 -8.82 -6.22 -0.83
C VAL A 141 -7.58 -5.53 -1.36
N ALA A 142 -7.70 -4.89 -2.52
CA ALA A 142 -6.60 -4.12 -3.08
C ALA A 142 -7.12 -3.02 -3.99
N TYR A 143 -6.62 -1.82 -3.79
CA TYR A 143 -7.14 -0.64 -4.46
C TYR A 143 -6.15 0.52 -4.40
N MET A 144 -6.26 1.42 -5.38
CA MET A 144 -5.52 2.68 -5.41
C MET A 144 -6.38 3.76 -4.74
N GLN A 145 -5.83 4.46 -3.76
CA GLN A 145 -6.52 5.58 -3.11
C GLN A 145 -5.52 6.57 -2.53
N GLY A 146 -5.66 7.83 -2.90
CA GLY A 146 -4.83 8.91 -2.39
C GLY A 146 -3.38 8.88 -2.89
N TYR A 147 -2.63 9.89 -2.43
CA TYR A 147 -1.23 10.10 -2.76
C TYR A 147 -0.44 10.39 -1.49
N ASP A 148 0.83 9.99 -1.48
CA ASP A 148 1.73 10.39 -0.40
C ASP A 148 2.13 11.88 -0.54
N ARG A 149 2.88 12.39 0.44
CA ARG A 149 3.34 13.78 0.49
C ARG A 149 4.31 14.15 -0.65
N GLU A 150 4.89 13.15 -1.32
CA GLU A 150 5.80 13.30 -2.46
C GLU A 150 5.09 13.08 -3.81
N GLY A 151 3.79 12.77 -3.80
CA GLY A 151 2.96 12.57 -4.99
C GLY A 151 2.88 11.13 -5.48
N HIS A 152 3.44 10.15 -4.77
CA HIS A 152 3.34 8.74 -5.11
C HIS A 152 1.90 8.22 -4.89
N PRO A 153 1.27 7.60 -5.90
CA PRO A 153 -0.01 6.92 -5.71
C PRO A 153 0.11 5.82 -4.65
N VAL A 154 -0.91 5.70 -3.80
CA VAL A 154 -0.92 4.71 -2.71
C VAL A 154 -1.80 3.51 -3.07
N CYS A 155 -1.20 2.33 -3.04
CA CYS A 155 -1.88 1.05 -3.21
C CYS A 155 -2.09 0.38 -1.85
N TYR A 156 -3.35 0.26 -1.43
CA TYR A 156 -3.75 -0.45 -0.22
C TYR A 156 -3.98 -1.93 -0.53
N ASN A 157 -3.61 -2.81 0.41
CA ASN A 157 -3.75 -4.25 0.30
C ASN A 157 -4.21 -4.81 1.65
N ALA A 158 -5.44 -5.28 1.76
CA ALA A 158 -6.01 -5.84 2.97
C ALA A 158 -6.55 -7.25 2.70
N TYR A 159 -5.85 -8.26 3.21
CA TYR A 159 -6.18 -9.67 2.96
C TYR A 159 -6.98 -10.31 4.10
N GLY A 160 -7.43 -9.53 5.08
CA GLY A 160 -8.19 -10.02 6.23
C GLY A 160 -9.53 -10.67 5.88
N VAL A 161 -10.16 -10.26 4.76
CA VAL A 161 -11.43 -10.83 4.29
C VAL A 161 -11.33 -12.33 3.99
N PHE A 162 -10.14 -12.81 3.64
CA PHE A 162 -9.88 -14.22 3.33
C PHE A 162 -9.76 -15.10 4.58
N ARG A 163 -9.95 -14.53 5.79
CA ARG A 163 -10.17 -15.31 7.01
C ARG A 163 -11.51 -16.06 6.95
N ASP A 164 -12.49 -15.50 6.23
CA ASP A 164 -13.72 -16.20 5.93
C ASP A 164 -13.46 -17.32 4.93
N LYS A 165 -13.89 -18.54 5.29
CA LYS A 165 -13.60 -19.74 4.49
C LYS A 165 -14.34 -19.75 3.17
N ASP A 166 -15.57 -19.24 3.13
CA ASP A 166 -16.39 -19.23 1.92
C ASP A 166 -15.83 -18.22 0.92
N MET A 167 -15.40 -17.04 1.42
CA MET A 167 -14.65 -16.06 0.64
C MET A 167 -13.32 -16.64 0.13
N TYR A 168 -12.57 -17.34 0.99
CA TYR A 168 -11.33 -17.97 0.58
C TYR A 168 -11.55 -19.00 -0.54
N GLU A 169 -12.49 -19.94 -0.36
CA GLU A 169 -12.79 -21.00 -1.33
C GLU A 169 -13.32 -20.45 -2.67
N ARG A 170 -14.08 -19.34 -2.61
CA ARG A 170 -14.56 -18.65 -3.81
C ARG A 170 -13.44 -18.02 -4.63
N ILE A 171 -12.36 -17.56 -3.99
CA ILE A 171 -11.29 -16.80 -4.64
C ILE A 171 -10.04 -17.65 -4.90
N PHE A 172 -9.80 -18.68 -4.10
CA PHE A 172 -8.59 -19.51 -4.10
C PHE A 172 -8.85 -21.02 -4.10
N GLY A 173 -10.11 -21.46 -4.15
CA GLY A 173 -10.50 -22.86 -4.00
C GLY A 173 -9.95 -23.81 -5.08
N ASP A 174 -9.61 -23.27 -6.26
CA ASP A 174 -9.02 -24.02 -7.36
C ASP A 174 -8.00 -23.17 -8.14
N GLU A 175 -7.30 -23.82 -9.07
CA GLU A 175 -6.24 -23.19 -9.86
C GLU A 175 -6.78 -22.09 -10.79
N GLU A 176 -8.01 -22.23 -11.32
CA GLU A 176 -8.61 -21.24 -12.22
C GLU A 176 -8.97 -19.96 -11.46
N LYS A 177 -9.60 -20.08 -10.29
CA LYS A 177 -9.89 -18.95 -9.40
C LYS A 177 -8.62 -18.24 -8.96
N LEU A 178 -7.57 -19.00 -8.61
CA LEU A 178 -6.28 -18.43 -8.26
C LEU A 178 -5.65 -17.67 -9.44
N LYS A 179 -5.64 -18.23 -10.65
CA LYS A 179 -5.18 -17.53 -11.87
C LYS A 179 -5.97 -16.26 -12.13
N LYS A 180 -7.29 -16.32 -11.97
CA LYS A 180 -8.19 -15.17 -12.13
C LYS A 180 -7.89 -14.09 -11.08
N PHE A 181 -7.64 -14.47 -9.83
CA PHE A 181 -7.21 -13.54 -8.78
C PHE A 181 -5.84 -12.91 -9.07
N LEU A 182 -4.86 -13.68 -9.55
CA LEU A 182 -3.56 -13.15 -9.98
C LEU A 182 -3.72 -12.13 -11.12
N ARG A 183 -4.60 -12.41 -12.08
CA ARG A 183 -4.96 -11.48 -13.16
C ARG A 183 -5.55 -10.18 -12.63
N TRP A 184 -6.45 -10.27 -11.68
CA TRP A 184 -7.01 -9.09 -11.01
C TRP A 184 -5.97 -8.32 -10.20
N ARG A 185 -5.03 -8.99 -9.54
CA ARG A 185 -3.92 -8.33 -8.84
C ARG A 185 -3.02 -7.56 -9.80
N VAL A 186 -2.75 -8.11 -10.98
CA VAL A 186 -2.05 -7.39 -12.06
C VAL A 186 -2.88 -6.20 -12.52
N GLN A 187 -4.18 -6.35 -12.74
CA GLN A 187 -5.08 -5.24 -13.10
C GLN A 187 -5.00 -4.07 -12.10
N VAL A 188 -5.06 -4.36 -10.80
CA VAL A 188 -4.94 -3.33 -9.75
C VAL A 188 -3.58 -2.63 -9.80
N LEU A 189 -2.49 -3.38 -10.03
CA LEU A 189 -1.15 -2.80 -10.14
C LEU A 189 -1.01 -1.92 -11.40
N GLU A 190 -1.52 -2.38 -12.55
CA GLU A 190 -1.51 -1.63 -13.81
C GLU A 190 -2.36 -0.34 -13.71
N ARG A 191 -3.47 -0.35 -12.96
CA ARG A 191 -4.22 0.88 -12.62
C ARG A 191 -3.32 1.88 -11.89
N GLY A 192 -2.49 1.41 -10.96
CA GLY A 192 -1.52 2.24 -10.26
C GLY A 192 -0.39 2.75 -11.16
N ILE A 193 0.10 1.90 -12.08
CA ILE A 193 1.16 2.27 -13.02
C ILE A 193 0.69 3.35 -14.01
N ASN A 194 -0.57 3.31 -14.44
CA ASN A 194 -1.13 4.36 -15.29
C ASN A 194 -1.18 5.75 -14.62
N LEU A 195 -1.03 5.83 -13.29
CA LEU A 195 -0.91 7.09 -12.56
C LEU A 195 0.53 7.61 -12.50
N LEU A 196 1.51 6.84 -13.00
CA LEU A 196 2.92 7.22 -13.00
C LEU A 196 3.27 8.02 -14.25
N HIS A 197 4.17 8.99 -14.09
CA HIS A 197 4.59 9.83 -15.21
C HIS A 197 5.76 9.25 -16.00
N PHE A 198 6.56 8.37 -15.37
CA PHE A 198 7.84 7.87 -15.88
C PHE A 198 8.81 8.98 -16.33
N LYS A 199 8.76 10.16 -15.71
CA LYS A 199 9.65 11.29 -16.06
C LYS A 199 10.88 11.32 -15.15
N PRO A 200 12.04 11.81 -15.62
CA PRO A 200 13.28 11.81 -14.84
C PRO A 200 13.20 12.43 -13.42
N ALA A 201 12.41 13.49 -13.27
CA ALA A 201 12.14 14.18 -12.00
C ALA A 201 10.67 14.01 -11.54
N GLY A 202 9.96 13.03 -12.11
CA GLY A 202 8.56 12.74 -11.80
C GLY A 202 8.39 11.56 -10.86
N VAL A 203 7.13 11.31 -10.54
CA VAL A 203 6.69 10.16 -9.74
C VAL A 203 6.73 8.91 -10.60
N ASN A 204 7.63 7.98 -10.24
CA ASN A 204 7.92 6.78 -11.01
C ASN A 204 7.72 5.50 -10.20
N SER A 205 7.14 5.58 -9.01
CA SER A 205 6.98 4.46 -8.10
C SER A 205 5.72 4.64 -7.24
N LEU A 206 5.30 3.58 -6.56
CA LEU A 206 4.08 3.52 -5.75
C LEU A 206 4.43 3.34 -4.26
N ILE A 207 3.52 3.78 -3.39
CA ILE A 207 3.52 3.36 -1.99
C ILE A 207 2.63 2.13 -1.86
N GLN A 208 3.13 1.09 -1.22
CA GLN A 208 2.33 -0.09 -0.88
C GLN A 208 2.00 -0.08 0.61
N VAL A 209 0.73 0.07 0.96
CA VAL A 209 0.23 -0.17 2.31
C VAL A 209 -0.36 -1.57 2.36
N THR A 210 0.12 -2.40 3.28
CA THR A 210 -0.39 -3.77 3.49
C THR A 210 -0.91 -3.91 4.90
N ASP A 211 -2.21 -4.17 5.02
CA ASP A 211 -2.87 -4.47 6.28
C ASP A 211 -2.71 -5.94 6.63
N LEU A 212 -2.05 -6.21 7.76
CA LEU A 212 -1.84 -7.57 8.28
C LEU A 212 -2.89 -7.98 9.31
N LYS A 213 -3.88 -7.12 9.60
CA LYS A 213 -4.99 -7.45 10.48
C LYS A 213 -5.75 -8.66 9.93
N ASP A 214 -5.96 -9.65 10.79
CA ASP A 214 -6.71 -10.88 10.48
C ASP A 214 -6.20 -11.69 9.27
N MET A 215 -5.00 -11.42 8.75
CA MET A 215 -4.48 -12.10 7.56
C MET A 215 -4.33 -13.63 7.80
N PRO A 216 -4.97 -14.49 6.98
CA PRO A 216 -4.80 -15.94 7.02
C PRO A 216 -3.34 -16.38 6.95
N LYS A 217 -2.91 -17.20 7.92
CA LYS A 217 -1.49 -17.61 8.04
C LYS A 217 -1.04 -18.68 7.03
N ARG A 218 -1.93 -19.61 6.65
CA ARG A 218 -1.58 -20.82 5.89
C ARG A 218 -2.00 -20.77 4.41
N GLU A 219 -3.17 -20.22 4.18
CA GLU A 219 -3.93 -20.28 2.93
C GLU A 219 -3.49 -19.19 1.94
N LEU A 220 -3.28 -17.96 2.41
CA LEU A 220 -2.70 -16.89 1.59
C LEU A 220 -1.24 -17.09 1.20
N ARG A 221 -0.53 -18.09 1.77
CA ARG A 221 0.88 -18.29 1.46
C ARG A 221 1.11 -18.60 -0.02
N VAL A 222 0.32 -19.49 -0.59
CA VAL A 222 0.52 -19.95 -1.99
C VAL A 222 0.24 -18.81 -2.95
N ALA A 223 -0.90 -18.15 -2.80
CA ALA A 223 -1.25 -16.97 -3.58
C ALA A 223 -0.22 -15.84 -3.39
N SER A 224 0.17 -15.53 -2.15
CA SER A 224 1.16 -14.48 -1.87
C SER A 224 2.51 -14.77 -2.51
N ASN A 225 2.98 -16.02 -2.49
CA ASN A 225 4.23 -16.40 -3.11
C ASN A 225 4.18 -16.27 -4.65
N GLN A 226 3.07 -16.66 -5.28
CA GLN A 226 2.88 -16.51 -6.72
C GLN A 226 2.76 -15.04 -7.15
N ILE A 227 1.98 -14.23 -6.42
CA ILE A 227 1.88 -12.78 -6.64
C ILE A 227 3.26 -12.13 -6.53
N LEU A 228 4.00 -12.52 -5.50
CA LEU A 228 5.30 -11.96 -5.21
C LEU A 228 6.31 -12.30 -6.33
N SER A 229 6.36 -13.55 -6.77
CA SER A 229 7.21 -13.97 -7.89
C SER A 229 6.84 -13.23 -9.17
N LEU A 230 5.54 -13.17 -9.48
CA LEU A 230 5.02 -12.48 -10.67
C LEU A 230 5.43 -11.01 -10.67
N PHE A 231 5.30 -10.32 -9.54
CA PHE A 231 5.64 -8.89 -9.45
C PHE A 231 7.15 -8.64 -9.48
N GLN A 232 7.97 -9.54 -8.96
CA GLN A 232 9.43 -9.39 -9.00
C GLN A 232 9.99 -9.51 -10.41
N ASP A 233 9.48 -10.46 -11.17
CA ASP A 233 10.02 -10.75 -12.50
C ASP A 233 9.56 -9.70 -13.52
N ASN A 234 8.37 -9.10 -13.31
CA ASN A 234 7.73 -8.28 -14.33
C ASN A 234 7.57 -6.78 -13.97
N TYR A 235 7.67 -6.39 -12.70
CA TYR A 235 7.46 -5.01 -12.24
C TYR A 235 8.64 -4.48 -11.39
N PRO A 236 9.85 -4.39 -11.98
CA PRO A 236 11.06 -3.98 -11.26
C PRO A 236 10.98 -2.53 -10.77
N GLU A 237 11.48 -2.29 -9.55
CA GLU A 237 11.62 -0.95 -8.95
C GLU A 237 10.33 -0.09 -9.01
N MET A 238 9.17 -0.72 -8.81
CA MET A 238 7.86 -0.03 -8.78
C MET A 238 7.42 0.45 -7.40
N VAL A 239 8.16 0.12 -6.34
CA VAL A 239 7.76 0.44 -4.96
C VAL A 239 8.77 1.39 -4.32
N ALA A 240 8.31 2.61 -4.01
CA ALA A 240 9.06 3.60 -3.23
C ALA A 240 9.16 3.17 -1.77
N ARG A 241 8.03 2.77 -1.19
CA ARG A 241 7.93 2.38 0.23
C ARG A 241 6.88 1.29 0.43
N LYS A 242 7.17 0.38 1.35
CA LYS A 242 6.27 -0.68 1.79
C LYS A 242 5.93 -0.50 3.26
N ILE A 243 4.69 -0.15 3.54
CA ILE A 243 4.16 0.13 4.87
C ILE A 243 3.27 -1.02 5.29
N PHE A 244 3.68 -1.77 6.32
CA PHE A 244 2.85 -2.80 6.93
C PHE A 244 2.10 -2.18 8.12
N ILE A 245 0.77 -2.29 8.13
CA ILE A 245 -0.09 -1.77 9.20
C ILE A 245 -0.79 -2.90 9.93
N ASN A 246 -1.29 -2.61 11.14
CA ASN A 246 -1.87 -3.58 12.07
C ASN A 246 -0.98 -4.82 12.25
N VAL A 247 0.33 -4.59 12.32
CA VAL A 247 1.29 -5.69 12.37
C VAL A 247 1.18 -6.40 13.72
N PRO A 248 0.89 -7.72 13.74
CA PRO A 248 0.77 -8.46 14.98
C PRO A 248 2.07 -8.42 15.80
N TRP A 249 1.95 -8.44 17.13
CA TRP A 249 3.09 -8.28 18.04
C TRP A 249 4.25 -9.26 17.75
N TYR A 250 3.93 -10.50 17.36
CA TYR A 250 4.93 -11.54 17.08
C TYR A 250 5.76 -11.23 15.82
N PHE A 251 5.28 -10.40 14.90
CA PHE A 251 6.04 -10.02 13.71
C PHE A 251 7.30 -9.25 14.08
N SER A 252 7.30 -8.47 15.17
CA SER A 252 8.51 -7.80 15.65
C SER A 252 9.62 -8.81 15.99
N MET A 253 9.25 -9.96 16.56
CA MET A 253 10.16 -11.08 16.83
C MET A 253 10.61 -11.77 15.52
N LEU A 254 9.73 -11.87 14.52
CA LEU A 254 10.12 -12.41 13.22
C LEU A 254 11.10 -11.45 12.52
N TYR A 255 10.79 -10.15 12.49
CA TYR A 255 11.61 -9.12 11.87
C TYR A 255 13.01 -9.03 12.49
N SER A 256 13.15 -9.15 13.80
CA SER A 256 14.47 -9.16 14.43
C SER A 256 15.32 -10.37 13.98
N VAL A 257 14.70 -11.53 13.76
CA VAL A 257 15.39 -12.74 13.28
C VAL A 257 15.87 -12.60 11.83
N PHE A 258 15.07 -12.04 10.93
CA PHE A 258 15.44 -11.97 9.50
C PHE A 258 16.04 -10.65 9.04
N SER A 259 15.86 -9.56 9.79
CA SER A 259 16.41 -8.25 9.42
C SER A 259 17.93 -8.24 9.16
N PRO A 260 18.79 -9.06 9.81
CA PRO A 260 20.22 -9.11 9.47
C PRO A 260 20.50 -9.49 8.01
N PHE A 261 19.58 -10.21 7.35
CA PHE A 261 19.73 -10.67 5.96
C PHE A 261 19.18 -9.67 4.92
N LEU A 262 18.60 -8.56 5.38
CA LEU A 262 18.07 -7.51 4.50
C LEU A 262 19.12 -6.42 4.25
N THR A 263 19.16 -5.95 3.00
CA THR A 263 20.00 -4.80 2.64
C THR A 263 19.52 -3.53 3.35
N GLN A 264 20.41 -2.55 3.51
CA GLN A 264 20.06 -1.26 4.13
C GLN A 264 18.93 -0.53 3.37
N ARG A 265 18.88 -0.64 2.03
CA ARG A 265 17.78 -0.13 1.20
C ARG A 265 16.46 -0.82 1.49
N THR A 266 16.46 -2.16 1.55
CA THR A 266 15.23 -2.91 1.87
C THR A 266 14.68 -2.46 3.22
N LYS A 267 15.55 -2.31 4.22
CA LYS A 267 15.18 -1.83 5.55
C LYS A 267 14.61 -0.41 5.52
N SER A 268 15.16 0.50 4.70
CA SER A 268 14.68 1.88 4.63
C SER A 268 13.36 2.03 3.85
N LYS A 269 13.09 1.14 2.89
CA LYS A 269 11.80 1.05 2.19
C LYS A 269 10.70 0.49 3.10
N PHE A 270 11.04 -0.24 4.17
CA PHE A 270 10.08 -0.94 5.03
C PHE A 270 9.68 -0.08 6.22
N VAL A 271 8.37 0.08 6.41
CA VAL A 271 7.78 0.72 7.58
C VAL A 271 6.83 -0.26 8.23
N ILE A 272 6.94 -0.42 9.54
CA ILE A 272 6.14 -1.37 10.31
C ILE A 272 5.36 -0.58 11.36
N SER A 273 4.04 -0.61 11.26
CA SER A 273 3.13 -0.06 12.26
C SER A 273 2.50 -1.20 13.07
N LYS A 274 2.68 -1.14 14.38
CA LYS A 274 1.91 -1.98 15.31
C LYS A 274 0.42 -1.62 15.21
N GLU A 275 -0.43 -2.55 15.63
CA GLU A 275 -1.85 -2.29 15.85
C GLU A 275 -2.04 -1.12 16.83
N GLY A 276 -2.99 -0.23 16.52
CA GLY A 276 -3.27 1.00 17.28
C GLY A 276 -2.42 2.22 16.89
N ASN A 277 -1.32 2.06 16.15
CA ASN A 277 -0.45 3.16 15.71
C ASN A 277 -0.56 3.47 14.20
N VAL A 278 -1.60 2.98 13.55
CA VAL A 278 -1.75 3.04 12.09
C VAL A 278 -1.78 4.47 11.58
N ALA A 279 -2.70 5.30 12.06
CA ALA A 279 -2.81 6.70 11.63
C ALA A 279 -1.51 7.47 11.88
N GLU A 280 -0.90 7.33 13.07
CA GLU A 280 0.38 7.97 13.39
C GLU A 280 1.50 7.56 12.43
N THR A 281 1.52 6.30 11.99
CA THR A 281 2.52 5.83 11.04
C THR A 281 2.24 6.33 9.63
N LEU A 282 0.98 6.30 9.18
CA LEU A 282 0.60 6.75 7.85
C LEU A 282 0.79 8.27 7.69
N TYR A 283 0.47 9.08 8.69
CA TYR A 283 0.56 10.55 8.63
C TYR A 283 1.98 11.06 8.39
N LYS A 284 3.01 10.24 8.70
CA LYS A 284 4.41 10.54 8.38
C LYS A 284 4.69 10.60 6.88
N PHE A 285 3.86 9.93 6.07
CA PHE A 285 4.09 9.75 4.64
C PHE A 285 2.92 10.26 3.79
N ILE A 286 1.69 10.15 4.28
CA ILE A 286 0.45 10.44 3.56
C ILE A 286 -0.31 11.51 4.35
N ARG A 287 -0.90 12.50 3.66
CA ARG A 287 -1.73 13.52 4.34
C ARG A 287 -3.04 12.89 4.83
N PRO A 288 -3.61 13.34 5.95
CA PRO A 288 -4.85 12.77 6.50
C PRO A 288 -6.01 12.68 5.52
N GLU A 289 -6.19 13.69 4.68
CA GLU A 289 -7.22 13.76 3.64
C GLU A 289 -7.03 12.74 2.51
N ASP A 290 -5.82 12.20 2.37
CA ASP A 290 -5.45 11.15 1.42
C ASP A 290 -5.42 9.75 2.07
N VAL A 291 -5.54 9.65 3.40
CA VAL A 291 -5.62 8.36 4.12
C VAL A 291 -7.09 7.90 4.23
N PRO A 292 -7.41 6.63 3.89
CA PRO A 292 -8.75 6.08 4.06
C PRO A 292 -9.27 6.17 5.50
N VAL A 293 -10.57 6.45 5.67
CA VAL A 293 -11.21 6.56 6.99
C VAL A 293 -11.01 5.33 7.89
N GLN A 294 -11.05 4.12 7.32
CA GLN A 294 -10.81 2.87 8.04
C GLN A 294 -9.39 2.73 8.64
N TYR A 295 -8.44 3.54 8.17
CA TYR A 295 -7.08 3.62 8.69
C TYR A 295 -6.82 4.88 9.53
N GLY A 296 -7.88 5.56 9.94
CA GLY A 296 -7.86 6.74 10.78
C GLY A 296 -7.52 8.04 10.04
N GLY A 297 -7.82 8.10 8.73
CA GLY A 297 -7.74 9.31 7.92
C GLY A 297 -9.11 9.94 7.64
N LEU A 298 -9.17 10.84 6.66
CA LEU A 298 -10.37 11.61 6.27
C LEU A 298 -10.85 11.31 4.84
N SER A 299 -10.18 10.41 4.11
CA SER A 299 -10.54 10.05 2.74
C SER A 299 -11.68 9.04 2.71
N ARG A 300 -12.83 9.43 2.16
CA ARG A 300 -14.00 8.56 1.98
C ARG A 300 -14.14 8.11 0.52
N PRO A 301 -14.68 6.90 0.27
CA PRO A 301 -14.97 6.45 -1.10
C PRO A 301 -15.90 7.38 -1.88
N SER A 302 -16.80 8.12 -1.22
CA SER A 302 -17.69 9.08 -1.88
C SER A 302 -16.99 10.39 -2.29
N ASP A 303 -15.78 10.66 -1.79
CA ASP A 303 -15.09 11.93 -2.06
C ASP A 303 -14.52 12.00 -3.49
N PHE A 304 -14.34 10.86 -4.17
CA PHE A 304 -13.78 10.81 -5.52
C PHE A 304 -14.63 11.53 -6.59
N GLN A 305 -15.92 11.77 -6.32
CA GLN A 305 -16.81 12.48 -7.24
C GLN A 305 -16.83 14.01 -7.02
N ASN A 306 -16.22 14.50 -5.94
CA ASN A 306 -16.38 15.89 -5.47
C ASN A 306 -15.15 16.79 -5.73
N GLY A 307 -14.25 16.37 -6.62
CA GLY A 307 -13.00 17.07 -6.91
C GLY A 307 -11.86 16.68 -5.95
N PRO A 308 -10.74 17.42 -5.96
CA PRO A 308 -9.58 17.09 -5.13
C PRO A 308 -9.91 17.13 -3.63
N PRO A 309 -9.27 16.30 -2.79
CA PRO A 309 -9.48 16.30 -1.35
C PRO A 309 -9.23 17.69 -0.76
N LYS A 310 -10.13 18.13 0.12
CA LYS A 310 -9.93 19.38 0.85
C LYS A 310 -8.82 19.21 1.89
N PRO A 311 -7.86 20.15 1.95
CA PRO A 311 -6.76 20.07 2.91
C PRO A 311 -7.26 19.95 4.35
N ALA A 312 -6.59 19.11 5.14
CA ALA A 312 -6.86 18.96 6.56
C ALA A 312 -5.74 19.58 7.41
N SER A 313 -6.11 20.04 8.59
CA SER A 313 -5.18 20.49 9.62
C SER A 313 -4.81 19.35 10.54
N GLU A 314 -3.52 19.07 10.71
CA GLU A 314 -2.98 18.05 11.60
C GLU A 314 -2.62 18.64 12.96
N PHE A 315 -2.91 17.90 14.02
CA PHE A 315 -2.48 18.25 15.37
C PHE A 315 -2.17 17.00 16.20
N THR A 316 -1.67 17.21 17.40
CA THR A 316 -1.36 16.14 18.35
C THR A 316 -2.10 16.43 19.65
N VAL A 317 -2.66 15.38 20.26
CA VAL A 317 -3.21 15.43 21.61
C VAL A 317 -2.31 14.59 22.52
N LYS A 318 -1.68 15.21 23.53
CA LYS A 318 -0.86 14.45 24.48
C LYS A 318 -1.75 13.63 25.40
N GLY A 319 -1.16 12.64 26.07
CA GLY A 319 -1.86 11.96 27.16
C GLY A 319 -2.08 12.92 28.32
N GLY A 320 -3.28 12.90 28.92
CA GLY A 320 -3.63 13.82 30.01
C GLY A 320 -4.12 15.19 29.53
N GLU A 321 -4.30 15.40 28.23
CA GLU A 321 -4.62 16.70 27.64
C GLU A 321 -6.01 16.71 27.00
N LYS A 322 -6.67 17.87 27.09
CA LYS A 322 -7.86 18.22 26.30
C LYS A 322 -7.50 19.33 25.32
N VAL A 323 -7.81 19.11 24.04
CA VAL A 323 -7.57 20.10 22.97
C VAL A 323 -8.92 20.58 22.43
N ASN A 324 -9.07 21.90 22.36
CA ASN A 324 -10.27 22.55 21.82
C ASN A 324 -9.93 23.25 20.50
N ILE A 325 -10.59 22.86 19.42
CA ILE A 325 -10.49 23.52 18.12
C ILE A 325 -11.61 24.53 18.04
N GLN A 326 -11.28 25.81 17.82
CA GLN A 326 -12.26 26.88 17.68
C GLN A 326 -12.40 27.29 16.22
N ILE A 327 -13.63 27.27 15.71
CA ILE A 327 -14.00 27.81 14.41
C ILE A 327 -14.75 29.11 14.69
N GLU A 328 -14.06 30.23 14.48
CA GLU A 328 -14.56 31.57 14.76
C GLU A 328 -15.25 32.20 13.55
N GLY A 329 -15.89 33.36 13.77
CA GLY A 329 -16.47 34.16 12.69
C GLY A 329 -17.70 33.54 12.03
N ILE A 330 -18.45 32.71 12.76
CA ILE A 330 -19.70 32.13 12.25
C ILE A 330 -20.79 33.19 12.30
N GLU A 331 -21.39 33.49 11.16
CA GLU A 331 -22.52 34.40 11.02
C GLU A 331 -23.86 33.68 11.26
N ALA A 332 -24.89 34.45 11.60
CA ALA A 332 -26.26 33.93 11.69
C ALA A 332 -26.70 33.33 10.34
N GLY A 333 -27.33 32.15 10.38
CA GLY A 333 -27.75 31.41 9.19
C GLY A 333 -26.63 30.63 8.48
N ALA A 334 -25.38 30.72 8.93
CA ALA A 334 -24.30 29.95 8.33
C ALA A 334 -24.34 28.47 8.73
N THR A 335 -24.05 27.59 7.77
CA THR A 335 -23.90 26.15 7.99
C THR A 335 -22.42 25.79 8.07
N ILE A 336 -22.02 25.19 9.20
CA ILE A 336 -20.70 24.63 9.42
C ILE A 336 -20.78 23.14 9.15
N THR A 337 -19.88 22.64 8.31
CA THR A 337 -19.68 21.20 8.09
C THR A 337 -18.24 20.89 8.43
N TRP A 338 -18.00 19.87 9.25
CA TRP A 338 -16.65 19.47 9.63
C TRP A 338 -16.45 17.96 9.56
N ASP A 339 -15.19 17.59 9.35
CA ASP A 339 -14.68 16.26 9.55
C ASP A 339 -13.59 16.29 10.61
N ILE A 340 -13.58 15.32 11.51
CA ILE A 340 -12.53 15.17 12.51
C ILE A 340 -12.22 13.69 12.75
N VAL A 341 -10.94 13.38 12.86
CA VAL A 341 -10.41 12.06 13.20
C VAL A 341 -9.14 12.22 14.02
N VAL A 342 -8.83 11.26 14.86
CA VAL A 342 -7.54 11.12 15.58
C VAL A 342 -7.23 9.62 15.61
N GLY A 343 -5.96 9.27 15.63
CA GLY A 343 -5.51 7.89 15.51
C GLY A 343 -6.00 7.02 16.67
N GLY A 344 -6.81 6.01 16.33
CA GLY A 344 -7.24 4.93 17.22
C GLY A 344 -7.99 5.42 18.46
N TRP A 345 -9.14 6.10 18.27
CA TRP A 345 -9.86 6.78 19.36
C TRP A 345 -10.19 5.87 20.53
N ASP A 346 -9.94 6.36 21.72
CA ASP A 346 -10.32 5.75 22.99
C ASP A 346 -10.24 6.93 23.95
N LEU A 347 -11.14 7.89 23.69
CA LEU A 347 -11.11 9.25 24.22
C LEU A 347 -12.52 9.84 24.15
N GLU A 348 -12.73 11.00 24.76
CA GLU A 348 -14.00 11.71 24.67
C GLU A 348 -13.98 12.79 23.61
N TYR A 349 -15.09 12.91 22.89
CA TYR A 349 -15.33 13.94 21.88
C TYR A 349 -16.63 14.67 22.17
N SER A 350 -16.63 15.99 21.98
CA SER A 350 -17.85 16.80 21.97
C SER A 350 -17.75 17.93 20.95
N ALA A 351 -18.91 18.46 20.56
CA ALA A 351 -19.01 19.65 19.72
C ALA A 351 -20.04 20.62 20.33
N GLU A 352 -19.65 21.87 20.47
CA GLU A 352 -20.47 22.90 21.10
C GLU A 352 -20.46 24.18 20.26
N PHE A 353 -21.62 24.82 20.13
CA PHE A 353 -21.72 26.14 19.54
C PHE A 353 -21.92 27.19 20.65
N VAL A 354 -21.08 28.21 20.66
CA VAL A 354 -21.09 29.30 21.63
C VAL A 354 -21.54 30.57 20.91
N PRO A 355 -22.78 31.06 21.15
CA PRO A 355 -23.25 32.33 20.60
C PRO A 355 -22.45 33.52 21.15
N ASN A 356 -22.32 34.59 20.36
CA ASN A 356 -21.66 35.83 20.79
C ASN A 356 -22.58 36.71 21.66
N SER A 357 -23.90 36.48 21.61
CA SER A 357 -24.91 37.25 22.32
C SER A 357 -24.80 37.05 23.83
N GLU A 358 -24.65 38.14 24.59
CA GLU A 358 -24.63 38.08 26.05
C GLU A 358 -25.97 37.54 26.59
N GLY A 359 -25.92 36.48 27.40
CA GLY A 359 -27.10 35.81 27.97
C GLY A 359 -27.58 34.57 27.20
N SER A 360 -27.03 34.30 26.01
CA SER A 360 -27.31 33.08 25.26
C SER A 360 -26.55 31.87 25.81
N TYR A 361 -27.21 30.71 25.84
CA TYR A 361 -26.61 29.47 26.34
C TYR A 361 -25.77 28.78 25.26
N THR A 362 -24.65 28.17 25.67
CA THR A 362 -23.90 27.24 24.82
C THR A 362 -24.78 26.08 24.38
N ILE A 363 -24.79 25.82 23.08
CA ILE A 363 -25.57 24.75 22.46
C ILE A 363 -24.67 23.51 22.33
N ALA A 364 -25.03 22.42 23.01
CA ALA A 364 -24.38 21.13 22.82
C ALA A 364 -24.83 20.52 21.49
N VAL A 365 -24.02 20.71 20.44
CA VAL A 365 -24.27 20.20 19.09
C VAL A 365 -24.04 18.68 19.05
N GLU A 366 -22.98 18.22 19.71
CA GLU A 366 -22.75 16.82 20.02
C GLU A 366 -22.35 16.70 21.49
N LYS A 367 -23.17 15.98 22.27
CA LYS A 367 -22.90 15.74 23.70
C LYS A 367 -21.59 14.97 23.86
N SER A 368 -20.85 15.26 24.94
CA SER A 368 -19.64 14.50 25.25
C SER A 368 -19.93 13.01 25.27
N ARG A 369 -19.18 12.26 24.47
CA ARG A 369 -19.26 10.81 24.42
C ARG A 369 -17.88 10.22 24.22
N LYS A 370 -17.70 9.02 24.75
CA LYS A 370 -16.53 8.21 24.45
C LYS A 370 -16.63 7.72 23.01
N VAL A 371 -15.52 7.79 22.29
CA VAL A 371 -15.40 7.28 20.93
C VAL A 371 -14.46 6.08 20.90
N ASN A 372 -14.91 5.03 20.22
CA ASN A 372 -14.23 3.73 20.22
C ASN A 372 -13.08 3.66 19.19
N PRO A 373 -12.13 2.71 19.36
CA PRO A 373 -10.96 2.60 18.47
C PRO A 373 -11.28 2.27 17.03
N SER A 374 -12.44 1.65 16.81
CA SER A 374 -12.94 1.25 15.50
C SER A 374 -13.84 2.29 14.85
N GLU A 375 -14.20 3.38 15.55
CA GLU A 375 -15.02 4.43 14.95
C GLU A 375 -14.20 5.21 13.91
N GLU A 376 -14.82 5.45 12.76
CA GLU A 376 -14.26 6.22 11.65
C GLU A 376 -14.30 7.73 11.94
N ALA A 377 -13.78 8.52 10.99
CA ALA A 377 -13.84 9.97 11.05
C ALA A 377 -15.27 10.49 11.20
N ILE A 378 -15.51 11.30 12.24
CA ILE A 378 -16.79 11.96 12.45
C ILE A 378 -17.01 13.00 11.35
N HIS A 379 -18.16 12.91 10.68
CA HIS A 379 -18.69 13.93 9.79
C HIS A 379 -19.95 14.51 10.42
N ASN A 380 -20.01 15.82 10.60
CA ASN A 380 -21.21 16.45 11.15
C ASN A 380 -21.40 17.86 10.59
N SER A 381 -22.62 18.39 10.74
CA SER A 381 -22.97 19.74 10.31
C SER A 381 -23.93 20.43 11.27
N PHE A 382 -23.81 21.75 11.37
CA PHE A 382 -24.65 22.57 12.22
C PHE A 382 -24.96 23.89 11.52
N THR A 383 -26.23 24.29 11.50
CA THR A 383 -26.64 25.60 10.99
C THR A 383 -26.94 26.51 12.15
N SER A 384 -26.15 27.58 12.28
CA SER A 384 -26.33 28.53 13.37
C SER A 384 -27.51 29.46 13.11
N LYS A 385 -28.25 29.81 14.17
CA LYS A 385 -29.28 30.85 14.13
C LYS A 385 -28.72 32.24 14.43
N GLU A 386 -27.56 32.32 15.06
CA GLU A 386 -26.95 33.55 15.56
C GLU A 386 -25.45 33.58 15.24
N ALA A 387 -24.81 34.74 15.40
CA ALA A 387 -23.36 34.82 15.27
C ALA A 387 -22.66 34.17 16.48
N GLY A 388 -21.55 33.48 16.26
CA GLY A 388 -20.85 32.76 17.32
C GLY A 388 -19.58 32.04 16.87
N LYS A 389 -19.21 31.03 17.64
CA LYS A 389 -18.10 30.11 17.33
C LYS A 389 -18.46 28.66 17.61
N MET A 390 -17.88 27.75 16.84
CA MET A 390 -17.97 26.31 17.07
C MET A 390 -16.72 25.84 17.78
N VAL A 391 -16.87 24.98 18.80
CA VAL A 391 -15.78 24.40 19.59
C VAL A 391 -15.86 22.89 19.48
N LEU A 392 -14.84 22.28 18.88
CA LEU A 392 -14.68 20.83 18.84
C LEU A 392 -13.70 20.43 19.94
N SER A 393 -14.15 19.63 20.90
CA SER A 393 -13.33 19.20 22.04
C SER A 393 -12.86 17.77 21.85
N VAL A 394 -11.56 17.54 21.94
CA VAL A 394 -10.95 16.21 21.98
C VAL A 394 -10.28 16.04 23.34
N ASP A 395 -10.83 15.17 24.18
CA ASP A 395 -10.39 14.97 25.55
C ASP A 395 -9.71 13.61 25.71
N ASN A 396 -8.38 13.64 25.81
CA ASN A 396 -7.51 12.49 26.01
C ASN A 396 -6.97 12.46 27.46
N THR A 397 -7.67 13.06 28.41
CA THR A 397 -7.24 13.14 29.83
C THR A 397 -7.16 11.77 30.50
N THR A 398 -7.96 10.80 30.04
CA THR A 398 -8.01 9.44 30.56
C THR A 398 -6.88 8.54 30.05
N SER A 399 -6.13 8.97 29.03
CA SER A 399 -5.02 8.22 28.44
C SER A 399 -3.68 8.86 28.74
N ARG A 400 -2.62 8.04 28.84
CA ARG A 400 -1.23 8.52 28.88
C ARG A 400 -0.57 8.56 27.50
N ARG A 401 -1.23 8.01 26.47
CA ARG A 401 -0.67 7.91 25.13
C ARG A 401 -0.96 9.18 24.33
N LYS A 402 0.07 9.67 23.65
CA LYS A 402 -0.08 10.67 22.59
C LYS A 402 -0.92 10.08 21.45
N LYS A 403 -1.75 10.91 20.80
CA LYS A 403 -2.48 10.58 19.58
C LYS A 403 -2.30 11.68 18.53
N VAL A 404 -2.24 11.30 17.26
CA VAL A 404 -2.28 12.25 16.12
C VAL A 404 -3.71 12.50 15.73
N ALA A 405 -4.04 13.70 15.28
CA ALA A 405 -5.37 14.15 14.94
C ALA A 405 -5.38 14.95 13.66
N ALA A 406 -6.51 14.94 12.96
CA ALA A 406 -6.75 15.73 11.78
C ALA A 406 -8.19 16.22 11.74
N TYR A 407 -8.38 17.46 11.27
CA TYR A 407 -9.72 18.01 11.05
C TYR A 407 -9.74 18.90 9.81
N ARG A 408 -10.93 19.03 9.21
CA ARG A 408 -11.22 20.02 8.17
C ARG A 408 -12.64 20.54 8.39
N TYR A 409 -12.90 21.77 7.97
CA TYR A 409 -14.24 22.34 8.06
C TYR A 409 -14.51 23.31 6.92
N ILE A 410 -15.80 23.56 6.68
CA ILE A 410 -16.30 24.53 5.72
C ILE A 410 -17.41 25.31 6.41
N VAL A 411 -17.38 26.62 6.30
CA VAL A 411 -18.49 27.49 6.70
C VAL A 411 -19.15 28.02 5.43
N ARG A 412 -20.40 27.62 5.20
CA ARG A 412 -21.23 28.13 4.09
C ARG A 412 -22.15 29.21 4.63
N LYS A 413 -22.05 30.41 4.07
CA LYS A 413 -22.97 31.49 4.39
C LYS A 413 -24.37 31.17 3.87
N SER A 414 -25.39 31.67 4.55
CA SER A 414 -26.76 31.63 4.05
C SER A 414 -26.79 32.34 2.69
N THR A 415 -27.23 31.66 1.64
CA THR A 415 -27.56 32.34 0.38
C THR A 415 -28.85 33.10 0.64
N SER A 416 -28.73 34.40 0.90
CA SER A 416 -29.86 35.32 0.86
C SER A 416 -30.54 35.17 -0.50
N SER A 417 -31.76 34.63 -0.49
CA SER A 417 -32.67 34.64 -1.65
C SER A 417 -33.23 36.03 -1.87
#